data_AF-A0A8C4SFI6-F1
#
_entry.id   AF-A0A8C4SFI6-F1
#
_cell.length_a   1.000
_cell.length_b   1.000
_cell.length_c   1.000
_cell.angle_alpha   90.00
_cell.angle_beta   90.00
_cell.angle_gamma   90.00
#
_symmetry.space_group_name_H-M   'P 1'
#
loop_
_entity.id
_entity.type
_entity.pdbx_description
1 polymer ?
#
loop_
_entity_poly.entity_id
_entity_poly.type
_entity_poly.pdbx_seq_one_letter_code
_entity_poly.pdbx_strand_id
1 'polypeptide(L)'
;MSFEEEDNKNTTPQSGDDGASKELCVAGVQETRGHNGTLEGQTGTMSKKQMKRLMRNKQWEEERELRKQKRKEKKQKRKLERQCQAETGTEGAFKKRIRKEVVPSQTRLVIDCSFDSLMAFKDVKKLHRQIQRCYAENRRAVRPVQFYLTSHSGQLKQIMDENDKGWVNWKDIHVSPEHYVTILKKEDLVYLTSDSPNTLSELDETKAYVIGGLVDHNHHKGLTFQRAQELGIGHAQLPLGTFVKMNSRKVLAVNHVFEIILAYLEKRDWKEAFFTILPPRKGAVPIGQSDTKEGQTGIDEEQESARDLEEEETKRQHADSEDESREGNVDCSGPASHT
;
A
#
# COMPACT_ATOMS: atom_id res chain seq x y z
N MET A 1 39.19 -44.68 34.32
CA MET A 1 38.61 -43.33 34.33
C MET A 1 37.22 -43.52 34.90
N SER A 2 37.05 -43.30 36.21
CA SER A 2 36.64 -42.00 36.79
C SER A 2 35.12 -41.86 36.64
N PHE A 3 34.34 -42.22 37.67
CA PHE A 3 33.93 -41.35 38.79
C PHE A 3 32.82 -40.35 38.34
N GLU A 4 31.71 -40.15 39.06
CA GLU A 4 31.31 -40.65 40.40
C GLU A 4 29.76 -40.77 40.52
N GLU A 5 29.24 -41.02 41.73
CA GLU A 5 27.86 -41.43 42.02
C GLU A 5 27.18 -40.51 43.08
N GLU A 6 25.93 -40.83 43.46
CA GLU A 6 25.12 -40.35 44.60
C GLU A 6 24.45 -38.96 44.58
N ASP A 7 23.11 -38.98 44.54
CA ASP A 7 22.25 -38.02 45.25
C ASP A 7 22.33 -38.24 46.78
N ASN A 8 22.30 -37.18 47.60
CA ASN A 8 21.97 -37.32 49.03
C ASN A 8 21.18 -36.12 49.61
N LYS A 9 20.57 -36.32 50.78
CA LYS A 9 19.40 -35.58 51.26
C LYS A 9 19.67 -34.65 52.46
N ASN A 10 19.08 -33.45 52.38
CA ASN A 10 18.32 -32.79 53.44
C ASN A 10 18.88 -32.69 54.88
N THR A 11 19.22 -31.46 55.30
CA THR A 11 18.76 -30.90 56.59
C THR A 11 18.62 -29.36 56.57
N THR A 12 17.58 -28.85 57.23
CA THR A 12 17.27 -27.43 57.57
C THR A 12 17.81 -27.09 59.00
N PRO A 13 17.60 -25.90 59.65
CA PRO A 13 16.59 -24.84 59.43
C PRO A 13 17.02 -23.35 59.68
N GLN A 14 16.01 -22.46 59.76
CA GLN A 14 15.98 -21.09 60.34
C GLN A 14 16.60 -19.92 59.54
N SER A 15 16.04 -18.70 59.57
CA SER A 15 14.70 -18.24 60.01
C SER A 15 14.36 -16.86 59.43
N GLY A 16 13.07 -16.51 59.35
CA GLY A 16 12.59 -15.20 58.88
C GLY A 16 11.14 -15.25 58.41
N ASP A 17 10.19 -15.07 59.34
CA ASP A 17 8.74 -15.06 59.10
C ASP A 17 8.17 -13.73 59.61
N ASP A 18 7.11 -13.25 58.96
CA ASP A 18 6.09 -12.36 59.54
C ASP A 18 4.94 -12.15 58.53
N GLY A 19 3.92 -13.01 58.60
CA GLY A 19 2.71 -12.90 57.77
C GLY A 19 1.44 -13.25 58.53
N ALA A 20 0.59 -12.25 58.82
CA ALA A 20 -0.65 -12.45 59.57
C ALA A 20 -1.86 -11.79 58.89
N SER A 21 -2.63 -12.58 58.14
CA SER A 21 -4.02 -12.25 57.76
C SER A 21 -5.01 -12.81 58.78
N LYS A 22 -6.13 -12.12 59.04
CA LYS A 22 -7.39 -12.76 59.46
C LYS A 22 -8.62 -11.86 59.27
N GLU A 23 -9.78 -12.47 59.46
CA GLU A 23 -11.07 -12.15 58.84
C GLU A 23 -12.21 -12.32 59.87
N LEU A 24 -13.44 -11.90 59.49
CA LEU A 24 -14.80 -12.19 60.04
C LEU A 24 -15.55 -11.10 60.83
N CYS A 25 -16.71 -10.71 60.26
CA CYS A 25 -18.08 -10.67 60.86
C CYS A 25 -18.48 -9.66 61.98
N VAL A 26 -19.77 -9.30 62.20
CA VAL A 26 -21.01 -9.12 61.37
C VAL A 26 -22.10 -8.41 62.21
N ALA A 27 -22.98 -7.58 61.60
CA ALA A 27 -24.18 -6.89 62.16
C ALA A 27 -23.94 -5.86 63.33
N GLY A 28 -24.73 -4.81 63.57
CA GLY A 28 -25.95 -4.18 62.99
C GLY A 28 -26.34 -2.93 63.83
N VAL A 29 -27.52 -2.27 63.86
CA VAL A 29 -28.83 -2.33 63.16
C VAL A 29 -29.54 -0.93 63.27
N GLN A 30 -30.43 -0.58 62.31
CA GLN A 30 -31.53 0.44 62.33
C GLN A 30 -31.33 1.99 62.37
N GLU A 31 -31.86 2.61 61.29
CA GLU A 31 -32.73 3.82 61.18
C GLU A 31 -32.40 5.21 61.76
N THR A 32 -32.43 6.22 60.87
CA THR A 32 -33.44 7.31 60.92
C THR A 32 -33.62 7.99 59.55
N ARG A 33 -34.69 8.79 59.37
CA ARG A 33 -35.10 9.43 58.10
C ARG A 33 -34.47 10.82 57.89
N GLY A 34 -34.17 11.18 56.63
CA GLY A 34 -33.79 12.54 56.20
C GLY A 34 -33.85 12.66 54.66
N HIS A 35 -34.05 13.87 54.10
CA HIS A 35 -34.34 14.07 52.67
C HIS A 35 -33.70 15.35 52.09
N ASN A 36 -33.48 15.36 50.77
CA ASN A 36 -33.08 16.47 49.88
C ASN A 36 -31.66 17.08 49.95
N GLY A 37 -31.00 17.08 48.77
CA GLY A 37 -30.13 18.16 48.25
C GLY A 37 -28.71 18.30 48.84
N THR A 38 -27.63 18.40 48.06
CA THR A 38 -27.49 18.82 46.66
C THR A 38 -26.30 18.12 46.00
N LEU A 39 -26.38 17.84 44.69
CA LEU A 39 -25.28 17.27 43.89
C LEU A 39 -24.46 18.39 43.23
N GLU A 40 -23.21 18.59 43.67
CA GLU A 40 -22.25 19.41 42.91
C GLU A 40 -21.55 18.56 41.83
N GLY A 41 -21.56 19.07 40.59
CA GLY A 41 -21.24 18.26 39.41
C GLY A 41 -19.75 18.19 39.07
N GLN A 42 -19.20 16.98 39.00
CA GLN A 42 -17.91 16.74 38.35
C GLN A 42 -18.03 16.85 36.82
N THR A 43 -17.92 18.07 36.28
CA THR A 43 -17.81 18.26 34.82
C THR A 43 -16.39 17.91 34.35
N GLY A 44 -16.21 16.70 33.83
CA GLY A 44 -14.94 16.24 33.28
C GLY A 44 -14.44 17.13 32.12
N THR A 45 -13.40 17.92 32.37
CA THR A 45 -12.85 18.85 31.38
C THR A 45 -12.02 18.13 30.32
N MET A 46 -12.67 17.82 29.20
CA MET A 46 -12.11 17.07 28.08
C MET A 46 -10.75 17.63 27.61
N SER A 47 -9.77 16.74 27.42
CA SER A 47 -8.41 17.11 27.02
C SER A 47 -8.41 17.88 25.69
N LYS A 48 -7.51 18.86 25.53
CA LYS A 48 -7.36 19.67 24.30
C LYS A 48 -7.24 18.82 23.03
N LYS A 49 -6.67 17.60 23.11
CA LYS A 49 -6.64 16.63 22.00
C LYS A 49 -8.01 16.02 21.70
N GLN A 50 -8.77 15.62 22.72
CA GLN A 50 -10.14 15.11 22.56
C GLN A 50 -11.07 16.19 22.03
N MET A 51 -11.01 17.42 22.59
CA MET A 51 -11.80 18.55 22.12
C MET A 51 -11.52 18.88 20.64
N LYS A 52 -10.26 18.86 20.20
CA LYS A 52 -9.90 19.06 18.78
C LYS A 52 -10.37 17.91 17.87
N ARG A 53 -10.42 16.67 18.37
CA ARG A 53 -11.02 15.53 17.64
C ARG A 53 -12.55 15.69 17.54
N LEU A 54 -13.22 16.06 18.63
CA LEU A 54 -14.67 16.23 18.68
C LEU A 54 -15.13 17.39 17.77
N MET A 55 -14.43 18.53 17.79
CA MET A 55 -14.67 19.64 16.86
C MET A 55 -14.46 19.23 15.40
N ARG A 56 -13.42 18.43 15.09
CA ARG A 56 -13.19 17.92 13.72
C ARG A 56 -14.31 16.95 13.29
N ASN A 57 -14.76 16.06 14.16
CA ASN A 57 -15.91 15.18 13.88
C ASN A 57 -17.17 16.01 13.63
N LYS A 58 -17.47 16.99 14.48
CA LYS A 58 -18.64 17.87 14.33
C LYS A 58 -18.61 18.64 13.01
N GLN A 59 -17.46 19.23 12.65
CA GLN A 59 -17.26 19.88 11.35
C GLN A 59 -17.45 18.91 10.17
N TRP A 60 -16.98 17.66 10.29
CA TRP A 60 -17.18 16.63 9.28
C TRP A 60 -18.66 16.23 9.14
N GLU A 61 -19.40 16.15 10.25
CA GLU A 61 -20.84 15.88 10.27
C GLU A 61 -21.67 17.06 9.71
N GLU A 62 -21.36 18.30 10.11
CA GLU A 62 -21.95 19.53 9.57
C GLU A 62 -21.70 19.64 8.05
N GLU A 63 -20.49 19.32 7.59
CA GLU A 63 -20.17 19.23 6.16
C GLU A 63 -20.70 17.96 5.46
N ARG A 64 -21.30 16.99 6.16
CA ARG A 64 -21.69 15.69 5.55
C ARG A 64 -22.71 15.88 4.43
N GLU A 65 -23.78 16.63 4.69
CA GLU A 65 -24.81 16.90 3.68
C GLU A 65 -24.29 17.86 2.59
N LEU A 66 -23.45 18.85 2.93
CA LEU A 66 -22.81 19.73 1.94
C LEU A 66 -21.90 18.94 0.98
N ARG A 67 -21.12 17.98 1.48
CA ARG A 67 -20.25 17.10 0.67
C ARG A 67 -21.08 16.12 -0.16
N LYS A 68 -22.19 15.59 0.38
CA LYS A 68 -23.17 14.75 -0.34
C LYS A 68 -23.89 15.53 -1.45
N GLN A 69 -24.21 16.80 -1.22
CA GLN A 69 -24.81 17.71 -2.20
C GLN A 69 -23.80 18.07 -3.31
N LYS A 70 -22.57 18.49 -2.97
CA LYS A 70 -21.48 18.68 -3.94
C LYS A 70 -21.19 17.41 -4.75
N ARG A 71 -21.30 16.20 -4.14
CA ARG A 71 -21.22 14.90 -4.85
C ARG A 71 -22.40 14.71 -5.82
N LYS A 72 -23.64 15.04 -5.43
CA LYS A 72 -24.83 15.01 -6.32
C LYS A 72 -24.68 15.98 -7.49
N GLU A 73 -24.32 17.23 -7.23
CA GLU A 73 -24.11 18.28 -8.24
C GLU A 73 -23.01 17.90 -9.23
N LYS A 74 -21.85 17.40 -8.74
CA LYS A 74 -20.76 16.92 -9.60
C LYS A 74 -21.16 15.68 -10.43
N LYS A 75 -22.11 14.85 -9.95
CA LYS A 75 -22.71 13.73 -10.71
C LYS A 75 -23.73 14.21 -11.74
N GLN A 76 -24.56 15.20 -11.41
CA GLN A 76 -25.52 15.83 -12.34
C GLN A 76 -24.81 16.61 -13.45
N LYS A 77 -23.80 17.43 -13.12
CA LYS A 77 -22.96 18.12 -14.10
C LYS A 77 -22.31 17.12 -15.06
N ARG A 78 -21.71 16.03 -14.55
CA ARG A 78 -21.18 14.94 -15.39
C ARG A 78 -22.23 14.17 -16.20
N LYS A 79 -23.51 14.19 -15.82
CA LYS A 79 -24.61 13.64 -16.64
C LYS A 79 -24.96 14.61 -17.76
N LEU A 80 -25.12 15.90 -17.45
CA LEU A 80 -25.43 16.94 -18.43
C LEU A 80 -24.31 17.10 -19.47
N GLU A 81 -23.05 17.13 -19.03
CA GLU A 81 -21.85 17.10 -19.89
C GLU A 81 -21.86 15.92 -20.89
N ARG A 82 -22.42 14.76 -20.49
CA ARG A 82 -22.56 13.59 -21.37
C ARG A 82 -23.77 13.68 -22.30
N GLN A 83 -24.87 14.30 -21.86
CA GLN A 83 -26.05 14.51 -22.70
C GLN A 83 -25.77 15.52 -23.82
N CYS A 84 -25.17 16.67 -23.50
CA CYS A 84 -24.77 17.64 -24.53
C CYS A 84 -23.72 17.08 -25.50
N GLN A 85 -22.82 16.18 -25.05
CA GLN A 85 -21.86 15.47 -25.93
C GLN A 85 -22.50 14.38 -26.81
N ALA A 86 -23.73 13.95 -26.51
CA ALA A 86 -24.52 13.07 -27.39
C ALA A 86 -25.37 13.90 -28.37
N GLU A 87 -25.97 14.99 -27.90
CA GLU A 87 -26.77 15.92 -28.71
C GLU A 87 -25.95 16.60 -29.83
N THR A 88 -24.63 16.76 -29.67
CA THR A 88 -23.72 17.25 -30.74
C THR A 88 -23.43 16.22 -31.85
N GLY A 89 -24.20 15.13 -31.98
CA GLY A 89 -24.07 14.15 -33.06
C GLY A 89 -22.85 13.24 -32.98
N THR A 90 -22.00 13.39 -31.96
CA THR A 90 -20.81 12.58 -31.68
C THR A 90 -21.14 11.24 -31.02
N GLU A 91 -22.01 10.46 -31.67
CA GLU A 91 -22.36 9.10 -31.24
C GLU A 91 -21.21 8.09 -31.42
N GLY A 92 -21.36 6.92 -30.78
CA GLY A 92 -20.70 5.68 -31.23
C GLY A 92 -19.23 5.48 -30.84
N ALA A 93 -18.55 6.48 -30.28
CA ALA A 93 -17.18 6.34 -29.81
C ALA A 93 -17.04 6.56 -28.29
N PHE A 94 -16.78 5.46 -27.56
CA PHE A 94 -15.80 5.55 -26.47
C PHE A 94 -14.60 6.35 -27.00
N LYS A 95 -14.06 7.31 -26.24
CA LYS A 95 -12.82 7.99 -26.65
C LYS A 95 -11.68 6.97 -26.69
N LYS A 96 -11.54 6.29 -27.84
CA LYS A 96 -10.43 5.41 -28.24
C LYS A 96 -9.20 6.30 -28.29
N ARG A 97 -8.62 6.55 -27.11
CA ARG A 97 -7.47 7.43 -26.87
C ARG A 97 -6.49 7.23 -28.01
N ILE A 98 -6.32 8.27 -28.84
CA ILE A 98 -5.82 8.16 -30.22
C ILE A 98 -4.64 7.19 -30.22
N ARG A 99 -4.84 6.05 -30.87
CA ARG A 99 -3.94 4.91 -30.75
C ARG A 99 -2.69 5.22 -31.56
N LYS A 100 -1.75 5.94 -30.93
CA LYS A 100 -0.40 6.18 -31.42
C LYS A 100 0.15 4.87 -31.96
N GLU A 101 0.92 4.95 -33.04
CA GLU A 101 1.66 3.81 -33.56
C GLU A 101 2.54 3.23 -32.44
N VAL A 102 2.41 1.92 -32.22
CA VAL A 102 3.08 1.23 -31.11
C VAL A 102 4.30 0.53 -31.68
N VAL A 103 5.49 0.96 -31.27
CA VAL A 103 6.77 0.41 -31.70
C VAL A 103 7.44 -0.22 -30.47
N PRO A 104 7.32 -1.55 -30.26
CA PRO A 104 7.87 -2.21 -29.09
C PRO A 104 9.37 -1.97 -28.92
N SER A 105 9.79 -1.69 -27.69
CA SER A 105 11.20 -1.64 -27.33
C SER A 105 11.78 -3.05 -27.20
N GLN A 106 13.07 -3.19 -27.49
CA GLN A 106 13.83 -4.39 -27.15
C GLN A 106 14.27 -4.40 -25.67
N THR A 107 14.19 -3.24 -24.99
CA THR A 107 14.52 -3.12 -23.56
C THR A 107 13.73 -4.16 -22.75
N ARG A 108 14.45 -4.96 -21.98
CA ARG A 108 13.87 -5.88 -20.99
C ARG A 108 13.76 -5.15 -19.66
N LEU A 109 12.59 -5.19 -19.03
CA LEU A 109 12.33 -4.54 -17.75
C LEU A 109 11.75 -5.56 -16.77
N VAL A 110 12.49 -5.81 -15.70
CA VAL A 110 12.26 -6.92 -14.78
C VAL A 110 11.81 -6.39 -13.43
N ILE A 111 10.77 -6.99 -12.85
CA ILE A 111 10.48 -6.87 -11.42
C ILE A 111 10.99 -8.14 -10.73
N ASP A 112 11.88 -7.94 -9.76
CA ASP A 112 12.47 -8.97 -8.91
C ASP A 112 11.63 -9.16 -7.65
N CYS A 113 10.86 -10.24 -7.57
CA CYS A 113 9.98 -10.53 -6.43
C CYS A 113 10.63 -11.38 -5.32
N SER A 114 11.96 -11.56 -5.34
CA SER A 114 12.70 -12.35 -4.34
C SER A 114 12.85 -11.68 -2.96
N PHE A 115 11.85 -10.88 -2.58
CA PHE A 115 11.73 -10.15 -1.31
C PHE A 115 10.40 -10.40 -0.58
N ASP A 116 9.57 -11.35 -1.03
CA ASP A 116 8.24 -11.64 -0.43
C ASP A 116 8.30 -11.82 1.10
N SER A 117 9.32 -12.53 1.60
CA SER A 117 9.58 -12.76 3.03
C SER A 117 10.02 -11.53 3.83
N LEU A 118 10.35 -10.41 3.19
CA LEU A 118 10.67 -9.13 3.83
C LEU A 118 9.48 -8.17 3.92
N MET A 119 8.33 -8.55 3.34
CA MET A 119 7.12 -7.74 3.34
C MET A 119 6.02 -8.38 4.18
N ALA A 120 5.38 -7.58 5.02
CA ALA A 120 4.10 -7.97 5.61
C ALA A 120 3.03 -8.08 4.50
N PHE A 121 2.03 -8.94 4.69
CA PHE A 121 0.91 -9.14 3.76
C PHE A 121 0.23 -7.83 3.28
N LYS A 122 0.17 -6.82 4.17
CA LYS A 122 -0.34 -5.46 3.87
C LYS A 122 0.50 -4.69 2.85
N ASP A 123 1.76 -5.06 2.66
CA ASP A 123 2.73 -4.43 1.76
C ASP A 123 2.92 -5.26 0.49
N VAL A 124 2.84 -6.59 0.57
CA VAL A 124 2.67 -7.44 -0.61
C VAL A 124 1.40 -7.07 -1.38
N LYS A 125 0.28 -6.77 -0.70
CA LYS A 125 -0.92 -6.20 -1.34
C LYS A 125 -0.66 -4.85 -2.03
N LYS A 126 0.28 -4.02 -1.54
CA LYS A 126 0.68 -2.76 -2.23
C LYS A 126 1.60 -3.03 -3.42
N LEU A 127 2.46 -4.06 -3.34
CA LEU A 127 3.31 -4.49 -4.45
C LEU A 127 2.45 -5.05 -5.60
N HIS A 128 1.46 -5.89 -5.29
CA HIS A 128 0.51 -6.41 -6.28
C HIS A 128 -0.16 -5.27 -7.07
N ARG A 129 -0.72 -4.27 -6.39
CA ARG A 129 -1.32 -3.08 -7.02
C ARG A 129 -0.32 -2.28 -7.87
N GLN A 130 0.96 -2.24 -7.49
CA GLN A 130 2.01 -1.62 -8.30
C GLN A 130 2.34 -2.45 -9.55
N ILE A 131 2.35 -3.79 -9.47
CA ILE A 131 2.54 -4.68 -10.63
C ILE A 131 1.36 -4.55 -11.61
N GLN A 132 0.12 -4.51 -11.12
CA GLN A 132 -1.07 -4.21 -11.91
C GLN A 132 -0.93 -2.86 -12.64
N ARG A 133 -0.40 -1.82 -11.95
CA ARG A 133 -0.12 -0.50 -12.52
C ARG A 133 0.95 -0.56 -13.61
N CYS A 134 2.07 -1.24 -13.38
CA CYS A 134 3.14 -1.46 -14.37
C CYS A 134 2.59 -2.13 -15.64
N TYR A 135 1.84 -3.23 -15.49
CA TYR A 135 1.23 -3.95 -16.60
C TYR A 135 0.24 -3.07 -17.38
N ALA A 136 -0.65 -2.37 -16.67
CA ALA A 136 -1.66 -1.52 -17.28
C ALA A 136 -1.07 -0.36 -18.09
N GLU A 137 0.05 0.23 -17.65
CA GLU A 137 0.74 1.28 -18.42
C GLU A 137 1.70 0.75 -19.49
N ASN A 138 2.35 -0.41 -19.32
CA ASN A 138 3.11 -1.05 -20.41
C ASN A 138 2.19 -1.30 -21.61
N ARG A 139 1.01 -1.87 -21.37
CA ARG A 139 -0.06 -2.12 -22.36
C ARG A 139 -0.67 -0.83 -22.96
N ARG A 140 -0.23 0.35 -22.54
CA ARG A 140 -0.63 1.68 -23.04
C ARG A 140 0.54 2.52 -23.57
N ALA A 141 1.77 2.06 -23.41
CA ALA A 141 2.97 2.79 -23.81
C ALA A 141 3.08 2.90 -25.33
N VAL A 142 3.74 3.96 -25.80
CA VAL A 142 4.11 4.10 -27.22
C VAL A 142 5.21 3.11 -27.59
N ARG A 143 6.16 2.90 -26.68
CA ARG A 143 7.24 1.91 -26.80
C ARG A 143 7.20 0.93 -25.62
N PRO A 144 6.29 -0.06 -25.65
CA PRO A 144 6.19 -1.06 -24.59
C PRO A 144 7.48 -1.87 -24.47
N VAL A 145 7.84 -2.22 -23.24
CA VAL A 145 9.04 -3.02 -22.92
C VAL A 145 8.71 -4.50 -22.82
N GLN A 146 9.73 -5.34 -22.99
CA GLN A 146 9.64 -6.76 -22.67
C GLN A 146 9.58 -6.91 -21.14
N PHE A 147 8.39 -7.05 -20.59
CA PHE A 147 8.15 -7.00 -19.14
C PHE A 147 8.30 -8.39 -18.51
N TYR A 148 9.16 -8.52 -17.50
CA TYR A 148 9.35 -9.74 -16.72
C TYR A 148 8.93 -9.57 -15.27
N LEU A 149 8.32 -10.61 -14.69
CA LEU A 149 8.01 -10.75 -13.26
C LEU A 149 8.67 -12.03 -12.76
N THR A 150 9.73 -11.90 -11.98
CA THR A 150 10.68 -12.99 -11.65
C THR A 150 10.70 -13.30 -10.16
N SER A 151 11.10 -14.53 -9.80
CA SER A 151 10.91 -15.07 -8.45
C SER A 151 9.45 -15.00 -7.98
N HIS A 152 8.51 -15.20 -8.92
CA HIS A 152 7.08 -15.09 -8.66
C HIS A 152 6.57 -16.29 -7.83
N SER A 153 6.55 -16.10 -6.51
CA SER A 153 6.18 -17.11 -5.51
C SER A 153 5.54 -16.45 -4.27
N GLY A 154 5.37 -17.22 -3.18
CA GLY A 154 5.02 -16.68 -1.87
C GLY A 154 3.64 -16.02 -1.78
N GLN A 155 3.50 -15.06 -0.86
CA GLN A 155 2.27 -14.30 -0.63
C GLN A 155 1.82 -13.55 -1.89
N LEU A 156 2.77 -13.04 -2.70
CA LEU A 156 2.46 -12.31 -3.92
C LEU A 156 1.72 -13.19 -4.94
N LYS A 157 2.19 -14.43 -5.13
CA LYS A 157 1.50 -15.39 -6.00
C LYS A 157 0.11 -15.74 -5.47
N GLN A 158 -0.03 -16.00 -4.18
CA GLN A 158 -1.34 -16.26 -3.57
C GLN A 158 -2.31 -15.09 -3.78
N ILE A 159 -1.88 -13.85 -3.54
CA ILE A 159 -2.69 -12.64 -3.74
C ILE A 159 -3.14 -12.53 -5.21
N MET A 160 -2.27 -12.85 -6.17
CA MET A 160 -2.61 -12.83 -7.60
C MET A 160 -3.60 -13.95 -7.97
N ASP A 161 -3.40 -15.18 -7.48
CA ASP A 161 -4.31 -16.31 -7.72
C ASP A 161 -5.72 -16.10 -7.10
N GLU A 162 -5.80 -15.46 -5.93
CA GLU A 162 -7.06 -15.20 -5.24
C GLU A 162 -7.85 -14.05 -5.89
N ASN A 163 -7.21 -12.89 -6.05
CA ASN A 163 -7.87 -11.62 -6.37
C ASN A 163 -7.89 -11.34 -7.88
N ASP A 164 -6.85 -11.79 -8.58
CA ASP A 164 -6.53 -11.37 -9.95
C ASP A 164 -6.44 -12.59 -10.90
N LYS A 165 -7.37 -13.55 -10.78
CA LYS A 165 -7.44 -14.83 -11.54
C LYS A 165 -7.21 -14.73 -13.06
N GLY A 166 -7.38 -13.54 -13.65
CA GLY A 166 -7.03 -13.24 -15.03
C GLY A 166 -5.52 -13.02 -15.30
N TRP A 167 -4.63 -13.06 -14.30
CA TRP A 167 -3.20 -12.78 -14.43
C TRP A 167 -2.49 -13.76 -15.37
N VAL A 168 -2.91 -15.03 -15.32
CA VAL A 168 -2.43 -16.09 -16.24
C VAL A 168 -2.80 -15.82 -17.71
N ASN A 169 -3.72 -14.89 -17.97
CA ASN A 169 -4.14 -14.45 -19.31
C ASN A 169 -3.55 -13.07 -19.70
N TRP A 170 -2.65 -12.50 -18.89
CA TRP A 170 -1.94 -11.28 -19.26
C TRP A 170 -1.03 -11.54 -20.48
N LYS A 171 -0.94 -10.55 -21.37
CA LYS A 171 -0.20 -10.65 -22.65
C LYS A 171 0.97 -9.69 -22.64
N ASP A 172 2.06 -10.07 -23.31
CA ASP A 172 3.29 -9.27 -23.40
C ASP A 172 3.94 -9.05 -22.02
N ILE A 173 3.89 -10.10 -21.17
CA ILE A 173 4.58 -10.22 -19.88
C ILE A 173 5.09 -11.65 -19.71
N HIS A 174 6.29 -11.79 -19.14
CA HIS A 174 6.92 -13.07 -18.78
C HIS A 174 6.88 -13.26 -17.27
N VAL A 175 5.95 -14.08 -16.76
CA VAL A 175 5.86 -14.41 -15.33
C VAL A 175 6.61 -15.73 -15.07
N SER A 176 7.51 -15.73 -14.08
CA SER A 176 8.56 -16.74 -13.89
C SER A 176 8.77 -16.98 -12.39
N PRO A 177 8.58 -18.20 -11.85
CA PRO A 177 8.99 -18.53 -10.47
C PRO A 177 10.53 -18.54 -10.31
N GLU A 178 11.29 -18.69 -11.39
CA GLU A 178 12.75 -18.63 -11.40
C GLU A 178 13.29 -17.21 -11.19
N HIS A 179 14.50 -17.11 -10.63
CA HIS A 179 15.20 -15.85 -10.38
C HIS A 179 15.78 -15.25 -11.67
N TYR A 180 15.77 -13.93 -11.82
CA TYR A 180 16.13 -13.26 -13.09
C TYR A 180 17.52 -13.64 -13.64
N VAL A 181 18.50 -13.94 -12.78
CA VAL A 181 19.86 -14.38 -13.16
C VAL A 181 19.88 -15.74 -13.88
N THR A 182 18.86 -16.60 -13.71
CA THR A 182 18.81 -17.91 -14.37
C THR A 182 18.09 -17.88 -15.71
N ILE A 183 17.23 -16.88 -15.95
CA ILE A 183 16.45 -16.73 -17.19
C ILE A 183 16.99 -15.63 -18.14
N LEU A 184 17.90 -14.78 -17.66
CA LEU A 184 18.50 -13.68 -18.42
C LEU A 184 20.02 -13.71 -18.31
N LYS A 185 20.68 -13.38 -19.42
CA LYS A 185 22.14 -13.27 -19.53
C LYS A 185 22.72 -12.31 -18.50
N LYS A 186 23.75 -12.75 -17.76
CA LYS A 186 24.35 -11.98 -16.67
C LYS A 186 24.93 -10.65 -17.14
N GLU A 187 25.56 -10.66 -18.30
CA GLU A 187 26.17 -9.51 -18.99
C GLU A 187 25.15 -8.47 -19.49
N ASP A 188 23.86 -8.79 -19.48
CA ASP A 188 22.77 -7.87 -19.84
C ASP A 188 22.09 -7.22 -18.64
N LEU A 189 22.34 -7.69 -17.42
CA LEU A 189 21.62 -7.26 -16.21
C LEU A 189 22.16 -5.93 -15.66
N VAL A 190 21.24 -4.97 -15.45
CA VAL A 190 21.51 -3.70 -14.76
C VAL A 190 20.46 -3.47 -13.67
N TYR A 191 20.84 -3.64 -12.41
CA TYR A 191 19.95 -3.42 -11.27
C TYR A 191 19.76 -1.92 -10.99
N LEU A 192 18.52 -1.45 -11.05
CA LEU A 192 18.13 -0.07 -10.74
C LEU A 192 17.96 0.08 -9.22
N THR A 193 18.86 0.84 -8.59
CA THR A 193 18.87 1.05 -7.15
C THR A 193 19.37 2.45 -6.78
N SER A 194 18.70 3.09 -5.82
CA SER A 194 18.97 4.46 -5.38
C SER A 194 20.32 4.63 -4.66
N ASP A 195 20.88 3.54 -4.13
CA ASP A 195 22.13 3.55 -3.36
C ASP A 195 23.37 3.30 -4.24
N SER A 196 23.20 3.07 -5.55
CA SER A 196 24.32 2.86 -6.48
C SER A 196 25.10 4.16 -6.73
N PRO A 197 26.46 4.13 -6.74
CA PRO A 197 27.26 5.30 -7.11
C PRO A 197 27.18 5.63 -8.62
N ASN A 198 26.84 4.64 -9.45
CA ASN A 198 26.72 4.80 -10.89
C ASN A 198 25.42 5.54 -11.23
N THR A 199 25.48 6.60 -12.03
CA THR A 199 24.27 7.29 -12.52
C THR A 199 23.94 6.84 -13.93
N LEU A 200 22.69 6.46 -14.17
CA LEU A 200 22.19 6.02 -15.47
C LEU A 200 22.01 7.23 -16.40
N SER A 201 22.85 7.35 -17.43
CA SER A 201 22.79 8.43 -18.42
C SER A 201 21.73 8.20 -19.50
N GLU A 202 21.62 6.97 -20.02
CA GLU A 202 20.71 6.57 -21.10
C GLU A 202 20.22 5.14 -20.91
N LEU A 203 19.26 4.70 -21.74
CA LEU A 203 18.82 3.30 -21.79
C LEU A 203 19.33 2.61 -23.06
N ASP A 204 20.18 1.62 -22.85
CA ASP A 204 20.58 0.63 -23.87
C ASP A 204 19.43 -0.35 -24.07
N GLU A 205 18.86 -0.39 -25.27
CA GLU A 205 17.71 -1.26 -25.57
C GLU A 205 18.09 -2.74 -25.71
N THR A 206 19.38 -3.09 -25.72
CA THR A 206 19.83 -4.48 -25.60
C THR A 206 19.79 -4.98 -24.15
N LYS A 207 19.71 -4.10 -23.13
CA LYS A 207 19.87 -4.50 -21.71
C LYS A 207 18.58 -4.91 -21.02
N ALA A 208 18.77 -5.56 -19.88
CA ALA A 208 17.74 -6.00 -18.94
C ALA A 208 17.86 -5.23 -17.63
N TYR A 209 16.98 -4.25 -17.44
CA TYR A 209 16.95 -3.42 -16.25
C TYR A 209 16.09 -4.08 -15.17
N VAL A 210 16.62 -4.21 -13.95
CA VAL A 210 15.94 -4.89 -12.83
C VAL A 210 15.47 -3.88 -11.78
N ILE A 211 14.21 -3.96 -11.39
CA ILE A 211 13.60 -3.16 -10.31
C ILE A 211 13.29 -4.11 -9.15
N GLY A 212 13.72 -3.76 -7.94
CA GLY A 212 13.37 -4.52 -6.74
C GLY A 212 11.87 -4.46 -6.45
N GLY A 213 11.20 -5.61 -6.50
CA GLY A 213 9.80 -5.79 -6.12
C GLY A 213 9.64 -5.80 -4.61
N LEU A 214 9.89 -4.66 -3.98
CA LEU A 214 9.90 -4.48 -2.53
C LEU A 214 9.09 -3.24 -2.13
N VAL A 215 8.30 -3.37 -1.06
CA VAL A 215 7.56 -2.27 -0.42
C VAL A 215 7.86 -2.31 1.08
N ASP A 216 8.94 -1.63 1.48
CA ASP A 216 9.49 -1.66 2.84
C ASP A 216 9.50 -0.28 3.54
N HIS A 217 8.95 0.75 2.88
CA HIS A 217 9.06 2.15 3.27
C HIS A 217 10.52 2.66 3.41
N ASN A 218 11.47 2.04 2.70
CA ASN A 218 12.91 2.22 2.81
C ASN A 218 13.42 2.01 4.25
N HIS A 219 13.21 0.79 4.73
CA HIS A 219 13.80 0.22 5.94
C HIS A 219 15.13 -0.50 5.59
N HIS A 220 15.14 -1.30 4.53
CA HIS A 220 16.28 -2.09 4.05
C HIS A 220 17.16 -1.29 3.07
N LYS A 221 17.73 -0.18 3.55
CA LYS A 221 18.67 0.67 2.78
C LYS A 221 19.80 -0.17 2.17
N GLY A 222 20.15 0.07 0.91
CA GLY A 222 21.26 -0.61 0.24
C GLY A 222 21.01 -2.07 -0.15
N LEU A 223 19.91 -2.72 0.26
CA LEU A 223 19.69 -4.16 0.04
C LEU A 223 19.76 -4.58 -1.43
N THR A 224 19.14 -3.81 -2.32
CA THR A 224 19.15 -4.06 -3.77
C THR A 224 20.51 -3.78 -4.41
N PHE A 225 21.28 -2.85 -3.83
CA PHE A 225 22.65 -2.56 -4.25
C PHE A 225 23.62 -3.65 -3.81
N GLN A 226 23.55 -4.10 -2.56
CA GLN A 226 24.33 -5.23 -2.03
C GLN A 226 24.10 -6.50 -2.84
N ARG A 227 22.84 -6.89 -3.09
CA ARG A 227 22.52 -8.05 -3.96
C ARG A 227 23.10 -7.93 -5.36
N ALA A 228 23.10 -6.73 -5.96
CA ALA A 228 23.69 -6.51 -7.28
C ALA A 228 25.23 -6.65 -7.27
N GLN A 229 25.88 -6.22 -6.19
CA GLN A 229 27.33 -6.40 -5.98
C GLN A 229 27.68 -7.87 -5.72
N GLU A 230 26.95 -8.56 -4.85
CA GLU A 230 27.10 -10.00 -4.51
C GLU A 230 26.95 -10.88 -5.76
N LEU A 231 25.95 -10.60 -6.60
CA LEU A 231 25.75 -11.27 -7.87
C LEU A 231 26.77 -10.86 -8.94
N GLY A 232 27.51 -9.76 -8.75
CA GLY A 232 28.47 -9.23 -9.71
C GLY A 232 27.81 -8.85 -11.04
N ILE A 233 26.69 -8.12 -11.00
CA ILE A 233 25.95 -7.60 -12.15
C ILE A 233 26.06 -6.08 -12.24
N GLY A 234 25.67 -5.49 -13.37
CA GLY A 234 25.60 -4.04 -13.50
C GLY A 234 24.60 -3.44 -12.50
N HIS A 235 24.85 -2.21 -12.06
CA HIS A 235 23.93 -1.46 -11.19
C HIS A 235 24.01 0.05 -11.47
N ALA A 236 22.89 0.76 -11.33
CA ALA A 236 22.82 2.22 -11.46
C ALA A 236 21.64 2.85 -10.71
N GLN A 237 21.78 4.12 -10.31
CA GLN A 237 20.68 4.97 -9.87
C GLN A 237 20.10 5.77 -11.05
N LEU A 238 18.81 6.12 -10.98
CA LEU A 238 18.20 7.08 -11.90
C LEU A 238 18.80 8.49 -11.68
N PRO A 239 18.94 9.32 -12.74
CA PRO A 239 19.59 10.64 -12.68
C PRO A 239 18.77 11.75 -11.98
N LEU A 240 18.00 11.39 -10.95
CA LEU A 240 17.14 12.28 -10.16
C LEU A 240 17.90 13.51 -9.61
N GLY A 241 19.15 13.32 -9.20
CA GLY A 241 19.98 14.39 -8.64
C GLY A 241 20.27 15.55 -9.59
N THR A 242 20.27 15.29 -10.91
CA THR A 242 20.60 16.28 -11.95
C THR A 242 19.40 17.17 -12.31
N PHE A 243 18.18 16.69 -12.08
CA PHE A 243 16.95 17.32 -12.61
C PHE A 243 15.89 17.64 -11.56
N VAL A 244 15.94 17.03 -10.37
CA VAL A 244 14.83 17.04 -9.40
C VAL A 244 15.32 17.38 -7.98
N LYS A 245 15.08 18.61 -7.52
CA LYS A 245 15.40 19.06 -6.14
C LYS A 245 14.37 18.57 -5.12
N MET A 246 14.33 17.27 -4.84
CA MET A 246 13.41 16.71 -3.84
C MET A 246 13.87 17.02 -2.39
N ASN A 247 12.94 17.51 -1.56
CA ASN A 247 13.12 17.59 -0.10
C ASN A 247 12.90 16.23 0.60
N SER A 248 12.44 15.21 -0.13
CA SER A 248 12.23 13.85 0.35
C SER A 248 13.39 12.91 -0.06
N ARG A 249 13.40 11.70 0.53
CA ARG A 249 14.33 10.62 0.13
C ARG A 249 14.25 10.37 -1.38
N LYS A 250 15.38 10.05 -2.04
CA LYS A 250 15.46 9.76 -3.48
C LYS A 250 14.97 8.35 -3.89
N VAL A 251 14.16 7.72 -3.05
CA VAL A 251 13.67 6.35 -3.24
C VAL A 251 12.25 6.38 -3.77
N LEU A 252 11.99 5.64 -4.84
CA LEU A 252 10.73 5.62 -5.57
C LEU A 252 10.05 4.26 -5.43
N ALA A 253 8.72 4.23 -5.53
CA ALA A 253 7.96 2.99 -5.55
C ALA A 253 8.10 2.30 -6.92
N VAL A 254 7.91 0.98 -6.97
CA VAL A 254 8.16 0.12 -8.14
C VAL A 254 7.48 0.65 -9.40
N ASN A 255 6.20 1.04 -9.29
CA ASN A 255 5.44 1.59 -10.41
C ASN A 255 6.02 2.91 -10.94
N HIS A 256 6.53 3.78 -10.07
CA HIS A 256 7.08 5.06 -10.49
C HIS A 256 8.38 4.86 -11.27
N VAL A 257 9.25 3.93 -10.84
CA VAL A 257 10.47 3.57 -11.58
C VAL A 257 10.09 3.01 -12.96
N PHE A 258 9.14 2.08 -13.00
CA PHE A 258 8.65 1.46 -14.24
C PHE A 258 8.05 2.49 -15.22
N GLU A 259 7.15 3.36 -14.72
CA GLU A 259 6.52 4.41 -15.52
C GLU A 259 7.52 5.49 -15.98
N ILE A 260 8.56 5.79 -15.19
CA ILE A 260 9.67 6.67 -15.61
C ILE A 260 10.46 6.04 -16.77
N ILE A 261 10.74 4.74 -16.73
CA ILE A 261 11.44 4.03 -17.82
C ILE A 261 10.61 4.10 -19.11
N LEU A 262 9.30 3.85 -19.04
CA LEU A 262 8.39 4.01 -20.20
C LEU A 262 8.38 5.45 -20.73
N ALA A 263 8.30 6.44 -19.86
CA ALA A 263 8.28 7.86 -20.24
C ALA A 263 9.61 8.31 -20.86
N TYR A 264 10.75 7.84 -20.36
CA TYR A 264 12.06 8.10 -20.97
C TYR A 264 12.21 7.37 -22.32
N LEU A 265 11.68 6.16 -22.48
CA LEU A 265 11.66 5.48 -23.78
C LEU A 265 10.81 6.21 -24.83
N GLU A 266 9.69 6.84 -24.44
CA GLU A 266 8.89 7.69 -25.34
C GLU A 266 9.57 9.02 -25.67
N LYS A 267 10.25 9.65 -24.70
CA LYS A 267 10.69 11.07 -24.80
C LYS A 267 12.19 11.29 -25.02
N ARG A 268 13.03 10.33 -24.66
CA ARG A 268 14.51 10.44 -24.54
C ARG A 268 15.04 11.54 -23.60
N ASP A 269 14.18 12.18 -22.84
CA ASP A 269 14.53 13.21 -21.85
C ASP A 269 14.15 12.75 -20.43
N TRP A 270 15.14 12.67 -19.53
CA TRP A 270 14.95 12.27 -18.14
C TRP A 270 14.19 13.29 -17.31
N LYS A 271 14.41 14.58 -17.54
CA LYS A 271 13.72 15.68 -16.86
C LYS A 271 12.23 15.58 -17.16
N GLU A 272 11.84 15.51 -18.42
CA GLU A 272 10.45 15.31 -18.81
C GLU A 272 9.87 13.99 -18.28
N ALA A 273 10.62 12.88 -18.31
CA ALA A 273 10.16 11.61 -17.74
C ALA A 273 9.83 11.74 -16.24
N PHE A 274 10.69 12.40 -15.46
CA PHE A 274 10.45 12.69 -14.05
C PHE A 274 9.24 13.61 -13.84
N PHE A 275 9.11 14.72 -14.59
CA PHE A 275 7.96 15.63 -14.46
C PHE A 275 6.63 15.05 -14.95
N THR A 276 6.66 14.01 -15.79
CA THR A 276 5.44 13.31 -16.25
C THR A 276 4.90 12.34 -15.20
N ILE A 277 5.77 11.76 -14.35
CA ILE A 277 5.45 10.61 -13.48
C ILE A 277 5.55 10.91 -11.97
N LEU A 278 6.41 11.84 -11.53
CA LEU A 278 6.54 12.17 -10.11
C LEU A 278 5.42 13.13 -9.68
N PRO A 279 4.58 12.78 -8.69
CA PRO A 279 3.52 13.68 -8.22
C PRO A 279 4.09 14.99 -7.64
N PRO A 280 3.46 16.17 -7.86
CA PRO A 280 3.97 17.46 -7.43
C PRO A 280 4.36 17.54 -5.94
N ARG A 281 3.65 16.80 -5.07
CA ARG A 281 3.95 16.66 -3.63
C ARG A 281 5.38 16.17 -3.29
N LYS A 282 6.11 15.57 -4.24
CA LYS A 282 7.52 15.17 -4.04
C LYS A 282 8.49 16.35 -4.11
N GLY A 283 8.01 17.57 -4.35
CA GLY A 283 8.85 18.76 -4.48
C GLY A 283 9.69 18.71 -5.75
N ALA A 284 9.20 18.05 -6.82
CA ALA A 284 9.86 18.09 -8.10
C ALA A 284 9.81 19.52 -8.66
N VAL A 285 10.94 20.21 -8.60
CA VAL A 285 11.16 21.55 -9.17
C VAL A 285 12.37 21.47 -10.09
N PRO A 286 12.32 22.03 -11.32
CA PRO A 286 13.46 22.04 -12.22
C PRO A 286 14.65 22.76 -11.60
N ILE A 287 15.82 22.14 -11.61
CA ILE A 287 17.07 22.85 -11.33
C ILE A 287 17.31 23.82 -12.51
N GLY A 288 17.39 25.12 -12.23
CA GLY A 288 17.74 26.15 -13.22
C GLY A 288 16.65 27.11 -13.70
N GLN A 289 15.51 27.26 -13.01
CA GLN A 289 14.61 28.40 -13.21
C GLN A 289 14.38 29.14 -11.89
N SER A 290 14.47 30.47 -11.92
CA SER A 290 14.46 31.36 -10.77
C SER A 290 13.06 31.58 -10.18
N ASP A 291 13.00 31.82 -8.87
CA ASP A 291 11.76 31.99 -8.11
C ASP A 291 10.89 33.16 -8.62
N THR A 292 9.68 32.86 -9.11
CA THR A 292 8.57 33.83 -9.10
C THR A 292 7.19 33.17 -9.25
N LYS A 293 6.64 32.67 -8.14
CA LYS A 293 5.33 33.09 -7.56
C LYS A 293 4.83 32.11 -6.51
N GLU A 294 4.27 32.66 -5.43
CA GLU A 294 3.62 31.91 -4.37
C GLU A 294 2.17 31.54 -4.72
N GLY A 295 1.66 30.52 -4.03
CA GLY A 295 0.25 30.48 -3.65
C GLY A 295 -0.76 29.86 -4.62
N GLN A 296 -1.04 28.56 -4.44
CA GLN A 296 -2.36 28.17 -3.94
C GLN A 296 -2.35 26.76 -3.31
N THR A 297 -3.31 26.51 -2.41
CA THR A 297 -3.41 25.30 -1.59
C THR A 297 -4.52 24.35 -2.05
N GLY A 298 -4.27 23.05 -1.96
CA GLY A 298 -5.22 21.96 -2.24
C GLY A 298 -4.49 20.63 -2.10
N ILE A 299 -4.68 19.84 -1.03
CA ILE A 299 -5.85 18.97 -0.79
C ILE A 299 -6.05 17.98 -1.95
N ASP A 300 -5.63 16.73 -1.76
CA ASP A 300 -6.40 15.54 -2.21
C ASP A 300 -5.82 14.21 -1.67
N GLU A 301 -4.52 14.11 -1.39
CA GLU A 301 -3.88 12.81 -1.11
C GLU A 301 -4.18 12.20 0.28
N GLU A 302 -4.62 12.99 1.27
CA GLU A 302 -5.26 12.44 2.49
C GLU A 302 -6.61 11.77 2.19
N GLN A 303 -7.25 12.04 1.04
CA GLN A 303 -8.49 11.36 0.66
C GLN A 303 -8.24 10.02 -0.04
N GLU A 304 -7.03 9.75 -0.55
CA GLU A 304 -6.75 8.50 -1.25
C GLU A 304 -6.47 7.38 -0.24
N SER A 305 -5.63 7.63 0.76
CA SER A 305 -5.40 6.69 1.87
C SER A 305 -6.60 6.52 2.81
N ALA A 306 -7.50 7.51 2.90
CA ALA A 306 -8.73 7.40 3.70
C ALA A 306 -9.81 6.57 3.01
N ARG A 307 -10.03 6.72 1.69
CA ARG A 307 -11.00 5.91 0.94
C ARG A 307 -10.64 4.43 0.94
N ASP A 308 -9.35 4.13 0.85
CA ASP A 308 -8.79 2.77 0.93
C ASP A 308 -9.08 2.07 2.28
N LEU A 309 -9.39 2.83 3.34
CA LEU A 309 -9.79 2.31 4.65
C LEU A 309 -11.32 2.20 4.75
N GLU A 310 -12.07 3.23 4.31
CA GLU A 310 -13.53 3.23 4.29
C GLU A 310 -14.10 2.05 3.44
N GLU A 311 -13.43 1.65 2.36
CA GLU A 311 -13.88 0.57 1.45
C GLU A 311 -13.47 -0.86 1.91
N GLU A 312 -12.56 -0.99 2.88
CA GLU A 312 -12.26 -2.26 3.57
C GLU A 312 -13.16 -2.48 4.79
N GLU A 313 -13.47 -1.40 5.54
CA GLU A 313 -14.32 -1.47 6.74
C GLU A 313 -15.78 -1.79 6.40
N THR A 314 -16.32 -1.18 5.33
CA THR A 314 -17.67 -1.45 4.83
C THR A 314 -17.85 -2.87 4.27
N LYS A 315 -16.79 -3.51 3.74
CA LYS A 315 -16.85 -4.91 3.29
C LYS A 315 -16.89 -5.92 4.43
N ARG A 316 -16.26 -5.61 5.57
CA ARG A 316 -16.23 -6.49 6.76
C ARG A 316 -17.57 -6.51 7.46
N GLN A 317 -18.17 -5.33 7.67
CA GLN A 317 -19.48 -5.19 8.32
C GLN A 317 -20.62 -5.85 7.51
N HIS A 318 -20.51 -5.92 6.18
CA HIS A 318 -21.49 -6.66 5.36
C HIS A 318 -21.37 -8.18 5.55
N ALA A 319 -20.14 -8.70 5.69
CA ALA A 319 -19.91 -10.13 5.88
C ALA A 319 -20.45 -10.65 7.21
N ASP A 320 -20.17 -9.98 8.33
CA ASP A 320 -20.71 -10.36 9.66
C ASP A 320 -22.26 -10.41 9.64
N SER A 321 -22.90 -9.44 8.97
CA SER A 321 -24.37 -9.37 8.88
C SER A 321 -25.03 -10.47 8.04
N GLU A 322 -24.27 -11.13 7.17
CA GLU A 322 -24.73 -12.24 6.32
C GLU A 322 -24.54 -13.63 7.00
N ASP A 323 -23.79 -13.69 8.11
CA ASP A 323 -23.64 -14.89 8.96
C ASP A 323 -24.61 -14.89 10.16
N GLU A 324 -24.73 -13.78 10.92
CA GLU A 324 -25.71 -13.71 12.03
C GLU A 324 -27.17 -13.91 11.55
N SER A 325 -27.48 -13.51 10.31
CA SER A 325 -28.79 -13.73 9.69
C SER A 325 -29.02 -15.16 9.17
N ARG A 326 -28.00 -16.03 9.26
CA ARG A 326 -28.06 -17.45 8.86
C ARG A 326 -28.18 -18.43 10.02
N GLU A 327 -27.53 -18.17 11.15
CA GLU A 327 -27.63 -19.06 12.32
C GLU A 327 -28.97 -18.94 13.08
N GLY A 328 -29.74 -17.89 12.81
CA GLY A 328 -30.96 -17.57 13.57
C GLY A 328 -32.25 -18.35 13.23
N ASN A 329 -32.26 -19.34 12.32
CA ASN A 329 -33.54 -19.96 11.89
C ASN A 329 -33.48 -21.40 11.33
N VAL A 330 -33.33 -22.41 12.20
CA VAL A 330 -33.86 -23.77 11.97
C VAL A 330 -34.38 -24.35 13.29
N ASP A 331 -35.71 -24.41 13.48
CA ASP A 331 -36.34 -25.16 14.57
C ASP A 331 -37.66 -25.83 14.12
N CYS A 332 -38.02 -26.91 14.82
CA CYS A 332 -39.32 -27.59 14.87
C CYS A 332 -40.12 -27.79 13.58
N SER A 333 -40.08 -29.01 13.03
CA SER A 333 -41.16 -30.00 13.31
C SER A 333 -40.97 -31.30 12.51
N GLY A 334 -41.49 -32.41 13.02
CA GLY A 334 -41.54 -33.70 12.31
C GLY A 334 -42.97 -34.26 12.25
N PRO A 335 -43.17 -35.39 11.56
CA PRO A 335 -44.23 -36.32 11.92
C PRO A 335 -43.69 -37.74 12.18
N ALA A 336 -44.41 -38.51 13.00
CA ALA A 336 -44.12 -39.91 13.26
C ALA A 336 -44.85 -40.84 12.28
N SER A 337 -44.28 -42.02 12.01
CA SER A 337 -44.99 -43.15 11.39
C SER A 337 -44.43 -44.49 11.84
N HIS A 338 -45.30 -45.49 11.90
CA HIS A 338 -45.09 -46.85 12.40
C HIS A 338 -43.88 -47.61 11.80
N THR A 339 -43.21 -48.40 12.64
CA THR A 339 -43.54 -49.84 12.82
C THR A 339 -43.33 -50.26 14.27
#